data_AF-A0A6I7N203-F1
#
_entry.id   AF-A0A6I7N203-F1
#
_cell.length_a   1.000
_cell.length_b   1.000
_cell.length_c   1.000
_cell.angle_alpha   90.00
_cell.angle_beta   90.00
_cell.angle_gamma   90.00
#
_symmetry.space_group_name_H-M   'P 1'
#
loop_
_entity.id
_entity.type
_entity.pdbx_description
1 polymer ?
#
loop_
_entity_poly.entity_id
_entity_poly.type
_entity_poly.pdbx_seq_one_letter_code
_entity_poly.pdbx_strand_id
1 'polypeptide(L)'
;MPSQARPVFLDLTKISLPVNALVSILHRVTGVLLILSIPLVLWLFGRSLADPGGFAQAVDVLRHPIGLFLLLVWLWLLMHHFFVGIRFLLVEIGIGETREGGRQTAWSALIAGVVAAVLLWVMFL
;
A
#
# COMPACT_ATOMS: atom_id res chain seq x y z
N MET A 1 13.99 -22.32 40.70
CA MET A 1 13.57 -20.91 40.78
C MET A 1 13.29 -20.45 39.36
N PRO A 2 12.13 -19.85 39.03
CA PRO A 2 11.90 -19.33 37.69
C PRO A 2 12.89 -18.18 37.45
N SER A 3 13.64 -18.23 36.35
CA SER A 3 14.60 -17.18 36.00
C SER A 3 13.85 -15.87 35.81
N GLN A 4 14.16 -14.85 36.62
CA GLN A 4 13.64 -13.48 36.44
C GLN A 4 13.98 -13.00 35.02
N ALA A 5 12.95 -12.76 34.21
CA ALA A 5 13.12 -12.26 32.85
C ALA A 5 13.67 -10.84 32.90
N ARG A 6 14.73 -10.56 32.13
CA ARG A 6 15.32 -9.22 32.07
C ARG A 6 14.31 -8.22 31.48
N PRO A 7 14.27 -6.97 31.97
CA PRO A 7 13.39 -5.96 31.42
C PRO A 7 13.78 -5.64 29.97
N VAL A 8 12.77 -5.47 29.11
CA VAL A 8 12.91 -5.13 27.68
C VAL A 8 12.31 -3.75 27.44
N PHE A 9 13.07 -2.85 26.81
CA PHE A 9 12.57 -1.54 26.40
C PHE A 9 11.94 -1.63 25.00
N LEU A 10 10.63 -1.91 24.94
CA LEU A 10 9.83 -1.97 23.71
C LEU A 10 8.60 -1.07 23.81
N ASP A 11 8.83 0.20 24.15
CA ASP A 11 7.79 1.21 24.16
C ASP A 11 7.83 1.99 22.84
N LEU A 12 7.02 1.56 21.87
CA LEU A 12 6.98 2.18 20.53
C LEU A 12 6.56 3.66 20.56
N THR A 13 5.88 4.10 21.64
CA THR A 13 5.50 5.51 21.80
C THR A 13 6.69 6.41 22.15
N LYS A 14 7.77 5.83 22.66
CA LYS A 14 9.02 6.53 23.02
C LYS A 14 10.12 6.41 21.95
N ILE A 15 9.91 5.58 20.93
CA ILE A 15 10.90 5.32 19.88
C ILE A 15 10.57 6.16 18.63
N SER A 16 11.49 7.05 18.27
CA SER A 16 11.36 7.88 17.06
C SER A 16 11.73 7.09 15.81
N LEU A 17 10.75 6.75 14.97
CA LEU A 17 10.98 6.01 13.72
C LEU A 17 11.39 6.96 12.57
N PRO A 18 12.51 6.69 11.86
CA PRO A 18 12.83 7.41 10.64
C PRO A 18 11.88 7.04 9.50
N VAL A 19 11.78 7.89 8.47
CA VAL A 19 10.90 7.67 7.31
C VAL A 19 11.10 6.30 6.65
N ASN A 20 12.34 5.80 6.58
CA ASN A 20 12.64 4.48 6.02
C ASN A 20 11.95 3.34 6.78
N ALA A 21 11.88 3.45 8.12
CA ALA A 21 11.22 2.45 8.95
C ALA A 21 9.70 2.51 8.76
N LEU A 22 9.13 3.71 8.68
CA LEU A 22 7.70 3.89 8.40
C LEU A 22 7.32 3.31 7.03
N VAL A 23 8.08 3.65 5.98
CA VAL A 23 7.86 3.15 4.61
C VAL A 23 7.94 1.62 4.56
N SER A 24 8.88 1.02 5.29
CA SER A 24 9.01 -0.45 5.40
C SER A 24 7.81 -1.10 6.08
N ILE A 25 7.32 -0.54 7.20
CA ILE A 25 6.12 -1.05 7.87
C ILE A 25 4.90 -0.89 6.96
N LEU A 26 4.72 0.27 6.34
CA LEU A 26 3.62 0.51 5.41
C LEU A 26 3.65 -0.47 4.25
N HIS A 27 4.80 -0.72 3.62
CA HIS A 27 4.90 -1.69 2.51
C HIS A 27 4.46 -3.11 2.92
N ARG A 28 4.81 -3.53 4.15
CA ARG A 28 4.36 -4.81 4.70
C ARG A 28 2.84 -4.83 4.90
N VAL A 29 2.30 -3.80 5.54
CA VAL A 29 0.86 -3.68 5.80
C VAL A 29 0.08 -3.64 4.48
N THR A 30 0.50 -2.83 3.51
CA THR A 30 -0.17 -2.77 2.21
C THR A 30 -0.09 -4.10 1.47
N GLY A 31 1.02 -4.82 1.53
CA GLY A 31 1.14 -6.16 0.94
C GLY A 31 0.13 -7.16 1.51
N VAL A 32 -0.02 -7.21 2.84
CA VAL A 32 -1.02 -8.06 3.50
C VAL A 32 -2.43 -7.65 3.09
N LEU A 33 -2.75 -6.36 3.12
CA LEU A 33 -4.08 -5.88 2.73
C LEU A 33 -4.41 -6.16 1.27
N LEU A 34 -3.43 -6.05 0.37
CA LEU A 34 -3.61 -6.39 -1.05
C LEU A 34 -3.91 -7.88 -1.22
N ILE A 35 -3.18 -8.77 -0.53
CA ILE A 35 -3.44 -10.22 -0.56
C ILE A 35 -4.86 -10.51 -0.06
N LEU A 36 -5.26 -9.91 1.06
CA LEU A 36 -6.60 -10.07 1.62
C LEU A 36 -7.69 -9.49 0.70
N SER A 37 -7.37 -8.52 -0.14
CA SER A 37 -8.31 -7.93 -1.10
C SER A 37 -8.56 -8.81 -2.34
N ILE A 38 -7.70 -9.79 -2.63
CA ILE A 38 -7.76 -10.60 -3.86
C ILE A 38 -9.16 -11.22 -4.09
N PRO A 39 -9.81 -11.89 -3.11
CA PRO A 39 -11.13 -12.49 -3.34
C PRO A 39 -12.20 -11.46 -3.73
N LEU A 40 -12.18 -10.28 -3.12
CA LEU A 40 -13.11 -9.20 -3.41
C LEU A 40 -12.88 -8.63 -4.82
N VAL A 41 -11.63 -8.38 -5.18
CA VAL A 41 -11.26 -7.88 -6.52
C VAL A 41 -11.62 -8.90 -7.59
N LEU A 42 -11.35 -10.19 -7.37
CA LEU A 42 -11.71 -11.27 -8.30
C LEU A 42 -13.22 -11.43 -8.43
N TRP A 43 -13.98 -11.27 -7.34
CA TRP A 43 -15.45 -11.26 -7.41
C TRP A 43 -15.95 -10.11 -8.29
N LEU A 44 -15.47 -8.89 -8.05
CA LEU A 44 -15.89 -7.71 -8.83
C LEU A 44 -15.48 -7.83 -10.30
N PHE A 45 -14.27 -8.33 -10.56
CA PHE A 45 -13.78 -8.64 -11.91
C PHE A 45 -14.65 -9.70 -12.59
N GLY A 46 -15.01 -10.77 -11.89
CA GLY A 46 -15.93 -11.79 -12.37
C GLY A 46 -17.30 -11.23 -12.74
N ARG A 47 -17.86 -10.32 -11.93
CA ARG A 47 -19.12 -9.62 -12.27
C ARG A 47 -18.96 -8.78 -13.53
N SER A 48 -17.84 -8.08 -13.68
CA SER A 48 -17.57 -7.23 -14.86
C SER A 48 -17.52 -8.00 -16.19
N LEU A 49 -17.18 -9.30 -16.14
CA LEU A 49 -17.06 -10.16 -17.33
C LEU A 49 -18.24 -11.09 -17.55
N ALA A 50 -19.19 -11.16 -16.61
CA ALA A 50 -20.26 -12.16 -16.65
C ALA A 50 -21.25 -11.91 -17.80
N ASP A 51 -21.83 -10.72 -17.84
CA ASP A 51 -22.86 -10.30 -18.78
C ASP A 51 -23.07 -8.78 -18.67
N PRO A 52 -23.87 -8.13 -19.55
CA PRO A 52 -24.12 -6.69 -19.49
C PRO A 52 -24.70 -6.20 -18.15
N GLY A 53 -25.56 -6.99 -17.50
CA GLY A 53 -26.12 -6.66 -16.18
C GLY A 53 -25.08 -6.83 -15.07
N GLY A 54 -24.23 -7.85 -15.15
CA GLY A 54 -23.07 -8.02 -14.28
C GLY A 54 -22.08 -6.85 -14.36
N PHE A 55 -21.80 -6.36 -15.58
CA PHE A 55 -20.98 -5.18 -15.79
C PHE A 55 -21.61 -3.91 -15.20
N ALA A 56 -22.91 -3.68 -15.45
CA ALA A 56 -23.63 -2.55 -14.86
C ALA A 56 -23.58 -2.57 -13.32
N GLN A 57 -23.77 -3.74 -12.70
CA GLN A 57 -23.65 -3.88 -11.25
C GLN A 57 -22.23 -3.56 -10.76
N ALA A 58 -21.19 -4.01 -11.45
CA ALA A 58 -19.80 -3.70 -11.07
C ALA A 58 -19.51 -2.19 -11.14
N VAL A 59 -20.05 -1.52 -12.17
CA VAL A 59 -19.97 -0.04 -12.29
C VAL A 59 -20.72 0.65 -11.16
N ASP A 60 -21.94 0.21 -10.83
CA ASP A 60 -22.73 0.80 -9.75
C ASP A 60 -22.04 0.67 -8.38
N VAL A 61 -21.42 -0.49 -8.11
CA VAL A 61 -20.63 -0.71 -6.89
C VAL A 61 -19.47 0.29 -6.83
N LEU A 62 -18.73 0.49 -7.92
CA LEU A 62 -17.59 1.40 -7.95
C LEU A 62 -17.99 2.88 -7.94
N ARG A 63 -19.12 3.25 -8.55
CA ARG A 63 -19.63 4.63 -8.59
C ARG A 63 -20.37 5.06 -7.33
N HIS A 64 -20.78 4.12 -6.49
CA HIS A 64 -21.29 4.44 -5.17
C HIS A 64 -20.24 5.22 -4.36
N PRO A 65 -20.58 6.24 -3.55
CA PRO A 65 -19.60 7.04 -2.81
C PRO A 65 -18.64 6.21 -1.95
N ILE A 66 -19.14 5.16 -1.30
CA ILE A 66 -18.30 4.21 -0.54
C ILE A 66 -17.40 3.42 -1.49
N GLY A 67 -17.89 3.02 -2.66
CA GLY A 67 -17.10 2.34 -3.69
C GLY A 67 -15.95 3.18 -4.21
N LEU A 68 -16.21 4.45 -4.54
CA LEU A 68 -15.18 5.41 -4.95
C LEU A 68 -14.12 5.60 -3.86
N PHE A 69 -14.52 5.70 -2.60
CA PHE A 69 -13.59 5.80 -1.48
C PHE A 69 -12.74 4.53 -1.32
N LEU A 70 -13.38 3.35 -1.34
CA LEU A 70 -12.67 2.07 -1.26
C LEU A 70 -11.73 1.88 -2.46
N LEU A 71 -12.13 2.32 -3.66
CA LEU A 71 -11.28 2.31 -4.84
C LEU A 71 -10.05 3.21 -4.66
N LEU A 72 -10.21 4.43 -4.14
CA LEU A 72 -9.08 5.32 -3.82
C LEU A 72 -8.11 4.66 -2.84
N VAL A 73 -8.64 4.09 -1.76
CA VAL A 73 -7.82 3.39 -0.75
C VAL A 73 -7.10 2.21 -1.39
N TRP A 74 -7.80 1.39 -2.18
CA TRP A 74 -7.21 0.23 -2.83
C TRP A 74 -6.12 0.61 -3.86
N LEU A 75 -6.36 1.65 -4.65
CA LEU A 75 -5.37 2.21 -5.58
C LEU A 75 -4.14 2.74 -4.82
N TRP A 76 -4.34 3.41 -3.69
CA TRP A 76 -3.23 3.83 -2.84
C TRP A 76 -2.44 2.65 -2.26
N LEU A 77 -3.11 1.60 -1.75
CA LEU A 77 -2.45 0.38 -1.29
C LEU A 77 -1.58 -0.23 -2.39
N LEU A 78 -2.14 -0.36 -3.59
CA LEU A 78 -1.46 -0.92 -4.75
C LEU A 78 -0.26 -0.07 -5.17
N MET A 79 -0.45 1.23 -5.38
CA MET A 79 0.62 2.12 -5.85
C MET A 79 1.70 2.32 -4.81
N HIS A 80 1.36 2.47 -3.52
CA HIS A 80 2.34 2.51 -2.44
C HIS A 80 3.17 1.22 -2.40
N HIS A 81 2.51 0.05 -2.44
CA HIS A 81 3.22 -1.23 -2.41
C HIS A 81 4.15 -1.39 -3.62
N PHE A 82 3.68 -1.02 -4.81
CA PHE A 82 4.42 -1.11 -6.07
C PHE A 82 5.67 -0.23 -6.08
N PHE A 83 5.55 1.08 -5.83
CA PHE A 83 6.69 2.00 -5.88
C PHE A 83 7.70 1.74 -4.76
N VAL A 84 7.24 1.38 -3.57
CA VAL A 84 8.15 1.00 -2.48
C VAL A 84 8.82 -0.35 -2.76
N GLY A 85 8.12 -1.29 -3.40
CA GLY A 85 8.71 -2.55 -3.88
C GLY A 85 9.83 -2.30 -4.88
N ILE A 86 9.60 -1.45 -5.88
CA ILE A 86 10.65 -1.01 -6.81
C ILE A 86 11.82 -0.38 -6.07
N ARG A 87 11.55 0.51 -5.10
CA ARG A 87 12.61 1.09 -4.27
C ARG A 87 13.44 0.01 -3.57
N PHE A 88 12.82 -1.03 -3.00
CA PHE A 88 13.55 -2.10 -2.35
C PHE A 88 14.43 -2.88 -3.33
N LEU A 89 13.91 -3.20 -4.52
CA LEU A 89 14.72 -3.83 -5.58
C LEU A 89 15.90 -2.96 -6.02
N LEU A 90 15.71 -1.64 -6.12
CA LEU A 90 16.78 -0.70 -6.45
C LEU A 90 17.87 -0.65 -5.37
N VAL A 91 17.47 -0.67 -4.08
CA VAL A 91 18.42 -0.71 -2.97
C VAL A 91 19.23 -2.02 -2.98
N GLU A 92 18.62 -3.15 -3.32
CA GLU A 92 19.33 -4.44 -3.42
C GLU A 92 20.43 -4.46 -4.49
N ILE A 93 20.35 -3.60 -5.51
CA ILE A 93 21.36 -3.46 -6.56
C ILE A 93 22.29 -2.25 -6.36
N GLY A 94 22.35 -1.69 -5.15
CA GLY A 94 23.28 -0.61 -4.82
C GLY A 94 22.77 0.81 -5.04
N ILE A 95 21.51 1.00 -5.44
CA ILE A 95 20.97 2.33 -5.73
C ILE A 95 20.28 2.90 -4.49
N GLY A 96 20.84 4.00 -3.96
CA GLY A 96 20.25 4.71 -2.81
C GLY A 96 20.64 4.16 -1.43
N GLU A 97 21.76 3.44 -1.32
CA GLU A 97 22.23 2.81 -0.07
C GLU A 97 22.71 3.80 1.00
N THR A 98 23.09 5.02 0.61
CA THR A 98 23.54 6.02 1.58
C THR A 98 22.37 6.45 2.47
N ARG A 99 22.66 6.95 3.69
CA ARG A 99 21.60 7.40 4.60
C ARG A 99 20.69 8.48 3.97
N GLU A 100 21.30 9.42 3.25
CA GLU A 100 20.56 10.48 2.57
C GLU A 100 19.85 9.96 1.32
N GLY A 101 20.50 9.11 0.51
CA GLY A 101 19.87 8.46 -0.65
C GLY A 101 18.67 7.61 -0.25
N GLY A 102 18.78 6.85 0.84
CA GLY A 102 17.70 6.05 1.38
C GLY A 102 16.51 6.91 1.82
N ARG A 103 16.77 8.07 2.43
CA ARG A 103 15.74 9.04 2.84
C ARG A 103 15.06 9.68 1.64
N GLN A 104 15.84 10.11 0.64
CA GLN A 104 15.32 10.73 -0.58
C GLN A 104 14.46 9.75 -1.37
N THR A 105 14.97 8.54 -1.65
CA THR A 105 14.23 7.50 -2.35
C THR A 105 12.95 7.07 -1.61
N ALA A 106 12.95 7.07 -0.27
CA ALA A 106 11.75 6.79 0.51
C ALA A 106 10.65 7.83 0.27
N TRP A 107 11.00 9.13 0.30
CA TRP A 107 10.07 10.20 -0.04
C TRP A 107 9.61 10.17 -1.49
N SER A 108 10.53 9.94 -2.44
CA SER A 108 10.20 9.81 -3.86
C SER A 108 9.18 8.68 -4.11
N ALA A 109 9.38 7.51 -3.50
CA ALA A 109 8.45 6.38 -3.63
C ALA A 109 7.08 6.69 -3.02
N LEU A 110 7.02 7.35 -1.86
CA LEU A 110 5.76 7.78 -1.24
C LEU A 110 4.99 8.76 -2.14
N ILE A 111 5.68 9.79 -2.64
CA ILE A 111 5.08 10.82 -3.51
C ILE A 111 4.59 10.17 -4.81
N ALA A 112 5.42 9.34 -5.45
CA ALA A 112 5.03 8.63 -6.67
C ALA A 112 3.80 7.75 -6.46
N GLY A 113 3.73 7.02 -5.33
CA GLY A 113 2.57 6.20 -4.97
C GLY A 113 1.29 7.01 -4.81
N VAL A 114 1.34 8.12 -4.07
CA VAL A 114 0.17 9.00 -3.87
C VAL A 114 -0.28 9.64 -5.18
N VAL A 115 0.66 10.20 -5.97
CA VAL A 115 0.36 10.85 -7.24
C VAL A 115 -0.27 9.86 -8.21
N ALA A 116 0.32 8.67 -8.37
CA ALA A 116 -0.23 7.64 -9.26
C ALA A 116 -1.63 7.18 -8.81
N ALA A 117 -1.85 6.99 -7.50
CA ALA A 117 -3.16 6.59 -6.98
C ALA A 117 -4.24 7.65 -7.26
N VAL A 118 -3.93 8.93 -7.06
CA VAL A 118 -4.86 10.03 -7.33
C VAL A 118 -5.13 10.17 -8.82
N LEU A 119 -4.10 10.10 -9.67
CA LEU A 119 -4.27 10.19 -11.14
C LEU A 119 -5.18 9.07 -11.66
N LEU A 120 -4.96 7.84 -11.20
CA LEU A 120 -5.82 6.70 -11.56
C LEU A 120 -7.24 6.90 -11.03
N TRP A 121 -7.40 7.35 -9.78
CA TRP A 121 -8.72 7.54 -9.18
C TRP A 121 -9.56 8.60 -9.88
N VAL A 122 -8.93 9.70 -10.32
CA VAL A 122 -9.62 10.79 -11.06
C VAL A 122 -10.23 10.30 -12.37
N MET A 123 -9.70 9.24 -12.99
CA MET A 123 -10.29 8.64 -14.19
C MET A 123 -11.66 7.97 -13.94
N PHE A 124 -12.03 7.77 -12.67
CA PHE A 124 -13.29 7.15 -12.25
C PHE A 124 -14.32 8.15 -11.70
N LEU A 125 -13.96 9.45 -11.65
CA LEU A 125 -14.89 10.56 -11.37
C LEU A 125 -15.64 10.93 -12.66
#